data_AF-F9PSM2-F1
#
_entry.id   AF-F9PSM2-F1
#
_cell.length_a   1.000
_cell.length_b   1.000
_cell.length_c   1.000
_cell.angle_alpha   90.00
_cell.angle_beta   90.00
_cell.angle_gamma   90.00
#
_symmetry.space_group_name_H-M   'P 1'
#
loop_
_entity.id
_entity.type
_entity.pdbx_description
1 polymer ?
#
loop_
_entity_poly.entity_id
_entity_poly.type
_entity_poly.pdbx_seq_one_letter_code
_entity_poly.pdbx_strand_id
1 'polypeptide(L)'
;MNKMKKKAFTLIELLVVIAILAILILIAVPRYNNSRVKADKTAHSANVRVLEVAGLRYLTEEKVETDMDITEELVNKKYIKEMPKLPKSIKGTNYKVEIKNGDIIVTPAVEKDD
;
A
#
# COMPACT_ATOMS: atom_id res chain seq x y z
N MET A 1 28.71 -48.83 33.82
CA MET A 1 27.94 -47.60 33.53
C MET A 1 28.24 -47.19 32.08
N ASN A 2 27.37 -47.59 31.13
CA ASN A 2 27.59 -47.32 29.70
C ASN A 2 27.36 -45.83 29.40
N LYS A 3 28.43 -45.10 29.07
CA LYS A 3 28.32 -43.72 28.57
C LYS A 3 27.79 -43.76 27.15
N MET A 4 26.51 -43.43 26.98
CA MET A 4 25.92 -43.15 25.67
C MET A 4 26.69 -41.97 25.05
N LYS A 5 27.40 -42.21 23.93
CA LYS A 5 28.06 -41.13 23.18
C LYS A 5 26.97 -40.19 22.66
N LYS A 6 26.94 -38.96 23.16
CA LYS A 6 26.06 -37.92 22.61
C LYS A 6 26.55 -37.60 21.20
N LYS A 7 25.69 -37.76 20.19
CA LYS A 7 25.98 -37.31 18.82
C LYS A 7 26.04 -35.77 18.86
N ALA A 8 27.19 -35.20 18.50
CA ALA A 8 27.37 -33.77 18.35
C ALA A 8 27.13 -33.38 16.89
N PHE A 9 26.51 -32.23 16.69
CA PHE A 9 26.25 -31.65 15.39
C PHE A 9 27.55 -31.27 14.68
N THR A 10 27.66 -31.57 13.39
CA THR A 10 28.86 -31.29 12.60
C THR A 10 28.74 -29.91 11.91
N LEU A 11 29.88 -29.27 11.67
CA LEU A 11 29.92 -28.00 10.93
C LEU A 11 29.41 -28.14 9.50
N ILE A 12 29.59 -29.32 8.88
CA ILE A 12 29.11 -29.58 7.53
C ILE A 12 27.58 -29.63 7.47
N GLU A 13 26.92 -30.22 8.46
CA GLU A 13 25.46 -30.22 8.55
C GLU A 13 24.92 -28.78 8.66
N LEU A 14 25.59 -27.91 9.44
CA LEU A 14 25.21 -26.50 9.50
C LEU A 14 25.37 -25.79 8.14
N LEU A 15 26.49 -26.04 7.46
CA LEU A 15 26.82 -25.42 6.18
C LEU A 15 25.79 -25.74 5.09
N VAL A 16 25.36 -27.00 4.99
CA VAL A 16 24.34 -27.39 4.00
C VAL A 16 23.00 -26.71 4.29
N VAL A 17 22.62 -26.59 5.57
CA VAL A 17 21.37 -25.92 5.96
C VAL A 17 21.39 -24.45 5.58
N ILE A 18 22.45 -23.70 5.91
CA ILE A 18 22.52 -22.28 5.55
C ILE A 18 22.59 -22.07 4.03
N ALA A 19 23.21 -22.99 3.28
CA ALA A 19 23.26 -22.93 1.83
C ALA A 19 21.85 -23.05 1.22
N ILE A 20 21.04 -23.99 1.70
CA ILE A 20 19.64 -24.15 1.25
C ILE A 20 18.81 -22.93 1.66
N LEU A 21 18.96 -22.43 2.90
CA LEU A 21 18.26 -21.22 3.34
C LEU A 21 18.59 -20.00 2.48
N ALA A 22 19.85 -19.83 2.07
CA ALA A 22 20.25 -18.74 1.19
C ALA A 22 19.54 -18.81 -0.17
N ILE A 23 19.46 -20.00 -0.78
CA ILE A 23 18.75 -20.21 -2.06
C ILE A 23 17.26 -19.87 -1.91
N LEU A 24 16.62 -20.31 -0.82
CA LEU A 24 15.21 -20.01 -0.58
C LEU A 24 14.97 -18.50 -0.42
N ILE A 25 15.83 -17.80 0.31
CA ILE A 25 15.74 -16.35 0.52
C ILE A 25 15.88 -15.60 -0.81
N LEU A 26 16.82 -16.01 -1.67
CA LEU A 26 17.03 -15.40 -2.98
C LEU A 26 15.77 -15.40 -3.85
N ILE A 27 14.95 -16.45 -3.76
CA ILE A 27 13.67 -16.55 -4.50
C ILE A 27 12.54 -15.85 -3.73
N ALA A 28 12.52 -16.00 -2.40
CA ALA A 28 11.44 -15.52 -1.55
C ALA A 28 11.37 -13.99 -1.50
N VAL A 29 12.51 -13.30 -1.37
CA VAL A 29 12.56 -11.82 -1.24
C VAL A 29 11.97 -11.09 -2.45
N PRO A 30 12.40 -11.33 -3.71
CA PRO A 30 11.82 -10.62 -4.86
C PRO A 30 10.33 -10.95 -5.04
N ARG A 31 9.93 -12.21 -4.82
CA ARG A 31 8.52 -12.61 -4.90
C ARG A 31 7.66 -11.90 -3.86
N TYR A 32 8.14 -11.81 -2.62
CA TYR A 32 7.47 -11.10 -1.55
C TYR A 32 7.34 -9.60 -1.87
N ASN A 33 8.42 -8.97 -2.33
CA ASN A 33 8.41 -7.55 -2.70
C ASN A 33 7.40 -7.26 -3.82
N ASN A 34 7.37 -8.08 -4.88
CA ASN A 34 6.42 -7.92 -5.97
C ASN A 34 4.96 -8.08 -5.49
N SER A 35 4.69 -9.10 -4.66
CA SER A 35 3.36 -9.30 -4.09
C SER A 35 2.93 -8.12 -3.22
N ARG A 36 3.86 -7.58 -2.43
CA ARG A 36 3.62 -6.41 -1.57
C ARG A 36 3.30 -5.16 -2.39
N VAL A 37 4.07 -4.89 -3.45
CA VAL A 37 3.82 -3.75 -4.36
C VAL A 37 2.45 -3.88 -5.03
N LYS A 38 2.09 -5.08 -5.49
CA LYS A 38 0.77 -5.33 -6.09
C LYS A 38 -0.38 -5.09 -5.10
N ALA A 39 -0.23 -5.55 -3.86
CA ALA A 39 -1.20 -5.29 -2.80
C ALA A 39 -1.32 -3.80 -2.50
N ASP A 40 -0.20 -3.09 -2.42
CA ASP A 40 -0.16 -1.63 -2.20
C ASP A 40 -0.89 -0.88 -3.33
N LYS A 41 -0.67 -1.24 -4.61
CA LYS A 41 -1.38 -0.65 -5.76
C LYS A 41 -2.89 -0.93 -5.73
N THR A 42 -3.28 -2.13 -5.34
CA THR A 42 -4.70 -2.52 -5.21
C THR A 42 -5.37 -1.71 -4.10
N ALA A 43 -4.73 -1.59 -2.94
CA ALA A 43 -5.23 -0.79 -1.83
C ALA A 43 -5.32 0.70 -2.18
N HIS A 44 -4.30 1.24 -2.86
CA HIS A 44 -4.31 2.61 -3.35
C HIS A 44 -5.46 2.89 -4.31
N SER A 45 -5.68 2.00 -5.29
CA SER A 45 -6.80 2.14 -6.23
C SER A 45 -8.17 2.11 -5.54
N ALA A 46 -8.32 1.26 -4.52
CA ALA A 46 -9.53 1.23 -3.70
C ALA A 46 -9.73 2.54 -2.91
N ASN A 47 -8.66 3.06 -2.31
CA ASN A 47 -8.69 4.33 -1.58
C ASN A 47 -9.04 5.52 -2.50
N VAL A 48 -8.44 5.60 -3.69
CA VAL A 48 -8.75 6.62 -4.70
C VAL A 48 -10.24 6.58 -5.04
N ARG A 49 -10.78 5.40 -5.35
CA ARG A 49 -12.21 5.24 -5.65
C ARG A 49 -13.13 5.69 -4.52
N VAL A 50 -12.76 5.41 -3.27
CA VAL A 50 -13.52 5.87 -2.09
C VAL A 50 -13.51 7.40 -2.02
N LEU A 51 -12.36 8.04 -2.26
CA LEU A 51 -12.21 9.49 -2.25
C LEU A 51 -12.94 10.16 -3.42
N GLU A 52 -12.90 9.58 -4.62
CA GLU A 52 -13.68 10.06 -5.79
C GLU A 52 -15.18 10.04 -5.50
N VAL A 53 -15.70 8.93 -4.94
CA VAL A 53 -17.12 8.85 -4.55
C VAL A 53 -17.46 9.87 -3.47
N ALA A 54 -16.58 10.09 -2.50
CA ALA A 54 -16.79 11.08 -1.46
C ALA A 54 -16.80 12.52 -2.05
N GLY A 55 -15.85 12.83 -2.94
CA GLY A 55 -15.81 14.10 -3.67
C GLY A 55 -17.06 14.33 -4.51
N LEU A 56 -17.60 13.27 -5.16
CA LEU A 56 -18.78 13.41 -6.02
C LEU A 56 -20.02 13.74 -5.22
N ARG A 57 -20.13 13.13 -4.04
CA ARG A 57 -21.19 13.45 -3.09
C ARG A 57 -21.08 14.89 -2.61
N TYR A 58 -19.88 15.34 -2.26
CA TYR A 58 -19.63 16.73 -1.89
C TYR A 58 -20.01 17.70 -3.02
N LEU A 59 -19.57 17.43 -4.26
CA LEU A 59 -19.87 18.26 -5.44
C LEU A 59 -21.38 18.38 -5.68
N THR A 60 -22.12 17.28 -5.53
CA THR A 60 -23.57 17.23 -5.74
C THR A 60 -24.35 17.97 -4.65
N GLU A 61 -23.93 17.86 -3.40
CA GLU A 61 -24.64 18.44 -2.25
C GLU A 61 -24.35 19.93 -2.09
N GLU A 62 -23.10 20.35 -2.30
CA GLU A 62 -22.63 21.71 -2.04
C GLU A 62 -22.64 22.61 -3.28
N LYS A 63 -22.91 22.05 -4.47
CA LYS A 63 -22.95 22.75 -5.77
C LYS A 63 -21.72 23.63 -6.01
N VAL A 64 -20.54 23.08 -5.71
CA VAL A 64 -19.27 23.80 -5.89
C VAL A 64 -18.92 23.83 -7.37
N GLU A 65 -18.95 25.01 -7.98
CA GLU A 65 -18.65 25.23 -9.40
C GLU A 65 -17.19 25.66 -9.65
N THR A 66 -16.43 25.90 -8.58
CA THR A 66 -15.06 26.43 -8.66
C THR A 66 -14.02 25.45 -8.18
N ASP A 67 -12.82 25.56 -8.75
CA ASP A 67 -11.67 24.76 -8.34
C ASP A 67 -11.36 24.96 -6.85
N MET A 68 -11.33 23.87 -6.09
CA MET A 68 -11.15 23.89 -4.64
C MET A 68 -10.49 22.59 -4.17
N ASP A 69 -9.55 22.71 -3.23
CA ASP A 69 -9.06 21.57 -2.45
C ASP A 69 -10.13 21.26 -1.38
N ILE A 70 -10.73 20.07 -1.46
CA ILE A 70 -11.80 19.63 -0.54
C ILE A 70 -11.30 18.60 0.47
N THR A 71 -9.98 18.41 0.56
CA THR A 71 -9.36 17.34 1.36
C THR A 71 -9.77 17.41 2.84
N GLU A 72 -9.82 18.61 3.42
CA GLU A 72 -10.20 18.82 4.82
C GLU A 72 -11.73 18.78 5.00
N GLU A 73 -12.45 19.30 4.02
CA GLU A 73 -13.90 19.39 3.97
C GLU A 73 -14.54 18.01 3.95
N LEU A 74 -13.94 17.04 3.24
CA LEU A 74 -14.43 15.67 3.21
C LEU A 74 -14.45 15.02 4.60
N VAL A 75 -13.47 15.36 5.46
CA VAL A 75 -13.41 14.88 6.84
C VAL A 75 -14.35 15.69 7.73
N ASN A 76 -14.28 17.02 7.64
CA ASN A 76 -15.05 17.93 8.50
C ASN A 76 -16.57 17.78 8.29
N LYS A 77 -17.01 17.64 7.04
CA LYS A 77 -18.42 17.41 6.68
C LYS A 77 -18.82 15.93 6.71
N LYS A 78 -17.94 15.04 7.17
CA LYS A 78 -18.19 13.60 7.38
C LYS A 78 -18.56 12.81 6.12
N TYR A 79 -18.09 13.22 4.95
CA TYR A 79 -18.17 12.39 3.74
C TYR A 79 -17.24 11.16 3.84
N ILE A 80 -16.14 11.30 4.58
CA ILE A 80 -15.26 10.22 5.00
C ILE A 80 -15.04 10.28 6.51
N LYS A 81 -14.79 9.13 7.14
CA LYS A 81 -14.49 9.07 8.58
C LYS A 81 -13.07 9.54 8.90
N GLU A 82 -12.13 9.15 8.05
CA GLU A 82 -10.71 9.49 8.16
C GLU A 82 -10.07 9.41 6.78
N MET A 83 -8.95 10.12 6.60
CA MET A 83 -8.18 10.06 5.36
C MET A 83 -7.44 8.71 5.29
N PRO A 84 -7.58 7.94 4.19
CA PRO A 84 -6.82 6.71 4.04
C PRO A 84 -5.32 7.01 4.03
N LYS A 85 -4.53 6.06 4.54
CA LYS A 85 -3.06 6.16 4.52
C LYS A 85 -2.54 5.73 3.15
N LEU A 86 -1.51 6.42 2.63
CA LEU A 86 -0.84 5.97 1.42
C LEU A 86 -0.07 4.67 1.70
N PRO A 87 -0.26 3.63 0.86
CA PRO A 87 0.61 2.48 0.86
C PRO A 87 2.06 2.89 0.51
N LYS A 88 3.05 2.34 1.22
CA LYS A 88 4.46 2.79 1.11
C LYS A 88 5.07 2.62 -0.28
N SER A 89 4.51 1.76 -1.12
CA SER A 89 5.01 1.55 -2.48
C SER A 89 4.52 2.61 -3.48
N ILE A 90 3.65 3.54 -3.08
CA ILE A 90 3.17 4.65 -3.90
C ILE A 90 3.95 5.92 -3.57
N LYS A 91 4.37 6.67 -4.61
CA LYS A 91 5.05 7.96 -4.45
C LYS A 91 4.06 9.02 -3.97
N GLY A 92 4.34 9.65 -2.85
CA GLY A 92 3.51 10.70 -2.26
C GLY A 92 3.54 10.65 -0.74
N THR A 93 3.03 11.70 -0.10
CA THR A 93 2.92 11.76 1.37
C THR A 93 1.50 11.48 1.83
N ASN A 94 0.52 12.23 1.32
CA ASN A 94 -0.90 12.12 1.68
C ASN A 94 -1.79 12.20 0.43
N TYR A 95 -3.03 11.71 0.54
CA TYR A 95 -4.02 11.94 -0.50
C TYR A 95 -4.45 13.41 -0.49
N LYS A 96 -4.70 13.94 -1.67
CA LYS A 96 -5.35 15.23 -1.88
C LYS A 96 -6.51 15.04 -2.84
N VAL A 97 -7.64 15.68 -2.55
CA VAL A 97 -8.83 15.65 -3.39
C VAL A 97 -9.13 17.07 -3.83
N GLU A 98 -8.91 17.34 -5.11
CA GLU A 98 -9.16 18.64 -5.73
C GLU A 98 -10.32 18.54 -6.70
N ILE A 99 -11.18 19.55 -6.73
CA ILE A 99 -12.13 19.76 -7.83
C ILE A 99 -11.43 20.64 -8.85
N LYS A 100 -11.40 20.23 -10.14
CA LYS A 100 -10.95 21.08 -11.25
C LYS A 100 -11.94 21.00 -12.40
N ASN A 101 -12.46 22.15 -12.84
CA ASN A 101 -13.45 22.25 -13.92
C ASN A 101 -14.68 21.34 -13.74
N GLY A 102 -15.10 21.08 -12.50
CA GLY A 102 -16.22 20.20 -12.18
C GLY A 102 -15.88 18.70 -12.13
N ASP A 103 -14.63 18.31 -12.39
CA ASP A 103 -14.13 16.95 -12.22
C ASP A 103 -13.35 16.79 -10.90
N ILE A 104 -13.39 15.59 -10.33
CA ILE A 104 -12.66 15.27 -9.08
C ILE A 104 -11.33 14.62 -9.43
N ILE A 105 -10.26 15.22 -8.94
CA ILE A 105 -8.90 14.75 -9.13
C ILE A 105 -8.33 14.33 -7.78
N VAL A 106 -8.06 13.03 -7.64
CA VAL A 106 -7.38 12.48 -6.46
C VAL A 106 -5.89 12.32 -6.76
N THR A 107 -5.05 12.95 -5.95
CA THR A 107 -3.58 12.86 -6.02
C THR A 107 -3.06 12.07 -4.81
N PRO A 108 -2.02 11.24 -4.93
CA PRO A 108 -1.32 10.90 -6.17
C PRO A 108 -2.14 9.99 -7.08
N ALA A 109 -2.01 10.23 -8.39
CA ALA A 109 -2.56 9.33 -9.39
C ALA A 109 -1.74 8.03 -9.43
N VAL A 110 -2.41 6.90 -9.63
CA VAL A 110 -1.75 5.62 -9.87
C VAL A 110 -1.04 5.76 -11.23
N GLU A 111 0.30 5.68 -11.28
CA GLU A 111 1.00 5.41 -12.54
C GLU A 111 0.41 4.09 -13.09
N LYS A 112 -0.33 4.16 -14.20
CA LYS A 112 -0.82 2.95 -14.90
C LYS A 112 0.42 2.12 -15.22
N ASP A 113 0.48 0.92 -14.67
CA ASP A 113 1.47 -0.07 -15.08
C ASP A 113 1.19 -0.44 -16.54
N ASP A 114 2.06 -0.01 -17.45
CA ASP A 114 2.27 -0.66 -18.75
C ASP A 114 3.08 -1.96 -18.57
#